data_AF-A0A523T2C5-F1
#
_entry.id   AF-A0A523T2C5-F1
#
_cell.length_a   1.000
_cell.length_b   1.000
_cell.length_c   1.000
_cell.angle_alpha   90.00
_cell.angle_beta   90.00
_cell.angle_gamma   90.00
#
_symmetry.space_group_name_H-M   'P 1'
#
loop_
_entity.id
_entity.type
_entity.pdbx_description
1 polymer ?
#
loop_
_entity_poly.entity_id
_entity_poly.type
_entity_poly.pdbx_seq_one_letter_code
_entity_poly.pdbx_strand_id
1 'polypeptide(L)'
;MLRRFPQNFSADLDQVSQQQSPVETARAQYKELLAAGIDYEDARYLLPSSIETHISVAMNAGALNNLFSLRLCRRAQWEICELAAKMRKIVRSMAPSLFWNECRPCVRRGFCPESGKSCGFWKRDEYHRERERFKRGYPYE
;
A
#
# COMPACT_ATOMS: atom_id res chain seq x y z
N MET A 1 -4.26 -10.92 9.98
CA MET A 1 -3.44 -11.52 8.89
C MET A 1 -3.85 -10.89 7.56
N LEU A 2 -3.25 -9.73 7.28
CA LEU A 2 -3.41 -8.99 6.04
C LEU A 2 -2.85 -9.82 4.89
N ARG A 3 -3.42 -9.70 3.67
CA ARG A 3 -2.81 -10.27 2.47
C ARG A 3 -1.53 -9.47 2.23
N ARG A 4 -0.47 -9.82 2.98
CA ARG A 4 0.93 -9.66 2.58
C ARG A 4 1.05 -10.30 1.19
N PHE A 5 2.03 -9.88 0.39
CA PHE A 5 2.57 -10.56 -0.80
C PHE A 5 1.88 -11.90 -1.09
N PRO A 6 1.26 -12.15 -2.26
CA PRO A 6 0.71 -13.48 -2.55
C PRO A 6 1.76 -14.50 -2.12
N GLN A 7 1.47 -15.26 -1.05
CA GLN A 7 2.51 -16.05 -0.36
C GLN A 7 3.15 -17.05 -1.32
N ASN A 8 2.43 -17.35 -2.40
CA ASN A 8 2.87 -18.16 -3.52
C ASN A 8 3.97 -17.49 -4.34
N PHE A 9 3.93 -16.17 -4.58
CA PHE A 9 4.97 -15.53 -5.41
C PHE A 9 6.35 -15.60 -4.74
N SER A 10 6.46 -15.46 -3.41
CA SER A 10 7.75 -15.64 -2.73
C SER A 10 8.25 -17.08 -2.73
N ALA A 11 7.36 -18.08 -2.71
CA ALA A 11 7.73 -19.49 -2.79
C ALA A 11 8.03 -19.93 -4.24
N ASP A 12 7.36 -19.32 -5.22
CA ASP A 12 7.60 -19.50 -6.66
C ASP A 12 8.90 -18.79 -7.08
N LEU A 13 9.30 -17.70 -6.41
CA LEU A 13 10.57 -17.01 -6.63
C LEU A 13 11.79 -17.89 -6.36
N ASP A 14 11.70 -18.87 -5.46
CA ASP A 14 12.78 -19.85 -5.26
C ASP A 14 12.99 -20.73 -6.50
N GLN A 15 11.94 -20.95 -7.32
CA GLN A 15 12.07 -21.60 -8.63
C GLN A 15 12.59 -20.66 -9.72
N VAL A 16 12.32 -19.35 -9.61
CA VAL A 16 12.80 -18.31 -10.54
C VAL A 16 14.23 -17.85 -10.19
N SER A 17 14.76 -18.23 -9.02
CA SER A 17 16.07 -17.84 -8.50
C SER A 17 17.27 -18.15 -9.41
N GLN A 18 17.10 -19.02 -10.41
CA GLN A 18 18.13 -19.33 -11.41
C GLN A 18 18.17 -18.34 -12.59
N GLN A 19 17.17 -17.47 -12.75
CA GLN A 19 17.11 -16.47 -13.81
C GLN A 19 17.52 -15.10 -13.25
N GLN A 20 18.32 -14.34 -14.01
CA GLN A 20 18.65 -12.96 -13.66
C GLN A 20 17.37 -12.15 -13.45
N SER A 21 17.35 -11.31 -12.41
CA SER A 21 16.19 -10.47 -12.12
C SER A 21 15.86 -9.62 -13.35
N PRO A 22 14.62 -9.67 -13.90
CA PRO A 22 14.26 -8.88 -15.07
C PRO A 22 14.52 -7.38 -14.90
N VAL A 23 14.46 -6.89 -13.65
CA VAL A 23 14.79 -5.50 -13.31
C VAL A 23 16.28 -5.23 -13.48
N GLU A 24 17.15 -6.16 -13.11
CA GLU A 24 18.61 -6.03 -13.26
C GLU A 24 19.01 -6.11 -14.73
N THR A 25 18.42 -7.03 -15.49
CA THR A 25 18.63 -7.12 -16.94
C THR A 25 18.20 -5.83 -17.64
N ALA A 26 17.00 -5.33 -17.34
CA ALA A 26 16.52 -4.06 -17.91
C ALA A 26 17.41 -2.88 -17.51
N ARG A 27 17.93 -2.85 -16.27
CA ARG A 27 18.89 -1.84 -15.80
C ARG A 27 20.23 -1.91 -16.54
N ALA A 28 20.74 -3.11 -16.83
CA ALA A 28 21.99 -3.29 -17.57
C ALA A 28 21.84 -2.81 -19.01
N GLN A 29 20.78 -3.25 -19.70
CA GLN A 29 20.46 -2.84 -21.06
C GLN A 29 20.19 -1.32 -21.15
N TYR A 30 19.52 -0.74 -20.15
CA TYR A 30 19.34 0.71 -20.07
C TYR A 30 20.69 1.45 -20.09
N LYS A 31 21.70 0.96 -19.37
CA LYS A 31 23.06 1.56 -19.38
C LYS A 31 23.76 1.40 -20.73
N GLU A 32 23.55 0.28 -21.42
CA GLU A 32 24.10 0.07 -22.76
C GLU A 32 23.49 1.05 -23.78
N LEU A 33 22.17 1.29 -23.72
CA LEU A 33 21.49 2.27 -24.57
C LEU A 33 22.03 3.69 -24.33
N LEU A 34 22.25 4.06 -23.07
CA LEU A 34 22.85 5.35 -22.74
C LEU A 34 24.30 5.46 -23.26
N ALA A 35 25.08 4.37 -23.16
CA ALA A 35 26.44 4.34 -23.71
C ALA A 35 26.46 4.42 -25.26
N ALA A 36 25.40 3.97 -25.92
CA ALA A 36 25.19 4.11 -27.36
C ALA A 36 24.70 5.51 -27.79
N GLY A 37 24.49 6.43 -26.84
CA GLY A 37 24.07 7.81 -27.12
C GLY A 37 22.56 8.01 -27.27
N ILE A 38 21.74 7.06 -26.82
CA ILE A 38 20.28 7.21 -26.79
C ILE A 38 19.87 8.10 -25.61
N ASP A 39 18.92 9.00 -25.84
CA ASP A 39 18.42 9.90 -24.81
C ASP A 39 17.75 9.16 -23.64
N TYR A 40 17.87 9.73 -22.44
CA TYR A 40 17.29 9.17 -21.21
C TYR A 40 15.78 8.91 -21.32
N GLU A 41 15.06 9.77 -22.04
CA GLU A 41 13.60 9.68 -22.21
C GLU A 41 13.17 8.51 -23.10
N ASP A 42 14.02 8.11 -24.04
CA ASP A 42 13.79 6.98 -24.94
C ASP A 42 14.29 5.68 -24.30
N ALA A 43 15.43 5.72 -23.63
CA ALA A 43 15.98 4.55 -22.95
C ALA A 43 15.06 4.04 -21.83
N ARG A 44 14.30 4.93 -21.14
CA ARG A 44 13.42 4.53 -20.04
C ARG A 44 12.22 3.68 -20.46
N TYR A 45 11.86 3.61 -21.75
CA TYR A 45 10.77 2.73 -22.23
C TYR A 45 11.07 1.25 -21.98
N LEU A 46 12.34 0.90 -21.79
CA LEU A 46 12.76 -0.44 -21.40
C LEU A 46 12.50 -0.76 -19.93
N LEU A 47 12.42 0.25 -19.05
CA LEU A 47 12.34 0.05 -17.62
C LEU A 47 10.94 -0.48 -17.22
N PRO A 48 10.87 -1.56 -16.42
CA PRO A 48 9.60 -2.12 -15.99
C PRO A 48 8.92 -1.23 -14.94
N SER A 49 7.60 -1.38 -14.78
CA SER A 49 6.83 -0.67 -13.73
C SER A 49 7.25 -1.02 -12.30
N SER A 50 8.01 -2.09 -12.11
CA SER A 50 8.57 -2.52 -10.82
C SER A 50 9.85 -1.77 -10.44
N ILE A 51 10.25 -0.76 -11.21
CA ILE A 51 11.39 0.08 -10.86
C ILE A 51 11.07 0.96 -9.65
N GLU A 52 12.02 1.07 -8.73
CA GLU A 52 11.87 1.95 -7.58
C GLU A 52 11.76 3.42 -8.02
N THR A 53 10.85 4.16 -7.40
CA THR A 53 10.65 5.58 -7.65
C THR A 53 10.44 6.30 -6.33
N HIS A 54 11.11 7.44 -6.16
CA HIS A 54 10.96 8.29 -4.99
C HIS A 54 9.92 9.37 -5.28
N ILE A 55 8.87 9.42 -4.46
CA ILE A 55 7.78 10.39 -4.60
C ILE A 55 7.64 11.15 -3.28
N SER A 56 7.71 12.48 -3.35
CA SER A 56 7.38 13.37 -2.23
C SER A 56 5.98 13.92 -2.41
N VAL A 57 5.16 13.85 -1.35
CA VAL A 57 3.76 14.27 -1.38
C VAL A 57 3.43 15.10 -0.15
N ALA A 58 2.75 16.22 -0.35
CA ALA A 58 2.18 17.05 0.70
C ALA A 58 0.65 16.90 0.69
N MET A 59 0.05 16.61 1.85
CA MET A 59 -1.38 16.37 1.97
C MET A 59 -1.90 16.98 3.27
N ASN A 60 -3.04 17.65 3.21
CA ASN A 60 -3.74 18.08 4.43
C ASN A 60 -4.40 16.87 5.14
N ALA A 61 -4.91 17.09 6.36
CA ALA A 61 -5.52 16.02 7.16
C ALA A 61 -6.75 15.39 6.48
N GLY A 62 -7.55 16.18 5.76
CA GLY A 62 -8.71 15.67 5.01
C GLY A 62 -8.30 14.74 3.87
N ALA A 63 -7.28 15.12 3.11
CA ALA A 63 -6.71 14.33 2.02
C ALA A 63 -6.08 13.03 2.54
N LEU A 64 -5.38 13.08 3.68
CA LEU A 64 -4.86 11.89 4.36
C LEU A 64 -5.98 10.94 4.80
N ASN A 65 -7.06 11.47 5.40
CA ASN A 65 -8.21 10.66 5.78
C ASN A 65 -8.89 10.01 4.58
N ASN A 66 -9.01 10.73 3.45
CA ASN A 66 -9.50 10.15 2.21
C ASN A 66 -8.56 9.04 1.70
N LEU A 67 -7.24 9.27 1.66
CA LEU A 67 -6.24 8.28 1.29
C LEU A 67 -6.38 7.01 2.14
N PHE A 68 -6.47 7.14 3.45
CA PHE A 68 -6.65 6.01 4.36
C PHE A 68 -7.95 5.26 4.10
N SER A 69 -9.04 5.97 3.80
CA SER A 69 -10.33 5.33 3.50
C SER A 69 -10.28 4.46 2.24
N LEU A 70 -9.48 4.82 1.25
CA LEU A 70 -9.35 4.09 -0.01
C LEU A 70 -8.25 3.03 0.04
N ARG A 71 -7.08 3.39 0.57
CA ARG A 71 -5.84 2.60 0.45
C ARG A 71 -5.62 1.64 1.61
N LEU A 72 -6.30 1.82 2.74
CA LEU A 72 -6.35 0.77 3.77
C LEU A 72 -7.38 -0.32 3.45
N CYS A 73 -8.05 -0.33 2.29
CA CYS A 73 -8.90 -1.46 1.92
C CYS A 73 -8.04 -2.67 1.54
N ARG A 74 -8.44 -3.89 1.94
CA ARG A 74 -7.72 -5.13 1.54
C ARG A 74 -7.86 -5.50 0.06
N ARG A 75 -8.69 -4.78 -0.69
CA ARG A 75 -8.80 -4.88 -2.15
C ARG A 75 -7.76 -4.04 -2.88
N ALA A 76 -7.25 -2.99 -2.22
CA ALA A 76 -6.19 -2.19 -2.80
C ALA A 76 -4.94 -3.06 -2.97
N GLN A 77 -4.06 -2.65 -3.89
CA GLN A 77 -2.74 -3.27 -4.04
C GLN A 77 -2.02 -3.31 -2.70
N TRP A 78 -1.31 -4.39 -2.41
CA TRP A 78 -0.79 -4.64 -1.07
C TRP A 78 0.31 -3.64 -0.71
N GLU A 79 1.10 -3.19 -1.69
CA GLU A 79 2.17 -2.19 -1.57
C GLU A 79 1.60 -0.86 -1.06
N ILE A 80 0.55 -0.34 -1.71
CA ILE A 80 -0.06 0.93 -1.31
C ILE A 80 -0.82 0.81 0.02
N CYS A 81 -1.35 -0.38 0.33
CA CYS A 81 -1.96 -0.65 1.63
C CYS A 81 -0.94 -0.64 2.76
N GLU A 82 0.25 -1.21 2.53
CA GLU A 82 1.35 -1.16 3.48
C GLU A 82 1.89 0.26 3.66
N LEU A 83 2.09 0.99 2.57
CA LEU A 83 2.47 2.40 2.60
C LEU A 83 1.48 3.22 3.44
N ALA A 84 0.17 3.09 3.14
CA ALA A 84 -0.87 3.80 3.87
C ALA A 84 -0.92 3.40 5.35
N ALA A 85 -0.65 2.14 5.69
CA ALA A 85 -0.59 1.69 7.09
C ALA A 85 0.61 2.31 7.85
N LYS A 86 1.78 2.40 7.20
CA LYS A 86 2.96 3.09 7.75
C LYS A 86 2.69 4.58 7.96
N MET A 87 2.14 5.26 6.95
CA MET A 87 1.75 6.67 7.05
C MET A 87 0.76 6.89 8.20
N ARG A 88 -0.29 6.06 8.31
CA ARG A 88 -1.28 6.13 9.39
C ARG A 88 -0.62 6.06 10.78
N LYS A 89 0.35 5.17 10.97
CA LYS A 89 1.05 5.03 12.26
C LYS A 89 1.76 6.33 12.66
N ILE A 90 2.44 6.98 11.71
CA ILE A 90 3.20 8.22 11.94
C ILE A 90 2.23 9.38 12.25
N VAL A 91 1.20 9.58 11.44
CA VAL A 91 0.28 10.71 11.64
C VAL A 91 -0.55 10.55 12.92
N ARG A 92 -0.89 9.31 13.30
CA ARG A 92 -1.58 9.02 14.56
C ARG A 92 -0.72 9.34 15.78
N SER A 93 0.61 9.14 15.71
CA SER A 93 1.48 9.54 16.81
C SER A 93 1.69 11.07 16.86
N MET A 94 1.66 11.75 15.72
CA MET A 94 1.87 13.20 15.66
C MET A 94 0.64 14.01 16.07
N ALA A 95 -0.56 13.60 15.63
CA ALA A 95 -1.81 14.30 15.92
C ALA A 95 -2.94 13.31 16.23
N PRO A 96 -2.92 12.69 17.43
CA PRO A 96 -3.89 11.66 17.81
C PRO A 96 -5.35 12.14 17.77
N SER A 97 -5.60 13.42 18.12
CA SER A 97 -6.93 14.03 18.14
C SER A 97 -7.54 14.26 16.76
N LEU A 98 -6.72 14.40 15.71
CA LEU A 98 -7.19 14.49 14.32
C LEU A 98 -7.33 13.12 13.67
N PHE A 99 -6.46 12.20 14.06
CA PHE A 99 -6.32 10.86 13.52
C PHE A 99 -6.69 9.81 14.56
N TRP A 100 -7.84 9.95 15.22
CA TRP A 100 -8.37 8.92 16.11
C TRP A 100 -9.34 7.96 15.40
N ASN A 101 -10.04 8.50 14.40
CA ASN A 101 -11.07 7.84 13.60
C ASN A 101 -10.58 7.37 12.22
N GLU A 102 -9.30 7.56 11.92
CA GLU A 102 -8.67 7.01 10.72
C GLU A 102 -8.69 5.49 10.80
N CYS A 103 -9.59 4.86 10.05
CA CYS A 103 -9.63 3.42 9.95
C CYS A 103 -10.18 3.02 8.58
N ARG A 104 -10.18 1.71 8.32
CA ARG A 104 -10.79 1.17 7.11
C ARG A 104 -12.27 1.60 7.07
N PRO A 105 -12.82 1.93 5.90
CA PRO A 105 -14.19 2.43 5.82
C PRO A 105 -15.21 1.41 6.33
N CYS A 106 -14.90 0.10 6.24
CA CYS A 106 -15.73 -0.96 6.79
C CYS A 106 -15.77 -1.03 8.32
N VAL A 107 -14.70 -0.57 8.99
CA VAL A 107 -14.64 -0.45 10.45
C VAL A 107 -15.41 0.81 10.86
N ARG A 108 -15.12 1.95 10.21
CA ARG A 108 -15.76 3.24 10.46
C ARG A 108 -17.28 3.19 10.31
N ARG A 109 -17.77 2.64 9.19
CA ARG A 109 -19.21 2.56 8.87
C ARG A 109 -19.90 1.35 9.49
N GLY A 110 -19.13 0.37 9.95
CA GLY A 110 -19.68 -0.89 10.46
C GLY A 110 -20.19 -1.87 9.40
N PHE A 111 -20.09 -1.53 8.11
CA PHE A 111 -20.36 -2.41 6.98
C PHE A 111 -19.42 -2.08 5.83
N CYS A 112 -19.18 -3.03 4.92
CA CYS A 112 -18.31 -2.79 3.77
C CYS A 112 -19.05 -1.93 2.72
N PRO A 113 -18.52 -0.77 2.32
CA PRO A 113 -19.19 0.11 1.36
C PRO A 113 -19.14 -0.42 -0.09
N GLU A 114 -18.27 -1.38 -0.38
CA GLU A 114 -18.06 -1.99 -1.70
C GLU A 114 -19.12 -3.07 -2.00
N SER A 115 -20.39 -2.83 -1.65
CA SER A 115 -21.52 -3.77 -1.73
C SER A 115 -21.46 -4.69 -2.96
N GLY A 116 -21.43 -6.02 -2.73
CA GLY A 116 -21.24 -7.07 -3.75
C GLY A 116 -19.80 -7.53 -3.95
N LYS A 117 -18.81 -6.65 -3.75
CA LYS A 117 -17.38 -6.93 -3.91
C LYS A 117 -16.61 -6.83 -2.59
N SER A 118 -17.22 -7.24 -1.47
CA SER A 118 -16.62 -7.14 -0.14
C SER A 118 -15.25 -7.81 -0.04
N CYS A 119 -14.31 -7.16 0.64
CA CYS A 119 -12.99 -7.73 0.91
C CYS A 119 -13.00 -8.86 1.95
N GLY A 120 -14.15 -9.15 2.56
CA GLY A 120 -14.31 -10.19 3.58
C GLY A 120 -13.60 -9.90 4.91
N PHE A 121 -13.09 -8.68 5.11
CA PHE A 121 -12.34 -8.33 6.33
C PHE A 121 -13.16 -8.50 7.61
N TRP A 122 -14.48 -8.27 7.53
CA TRP A 122 -15.41 -8.42 8.64
C TRP A 122 -15.44 -9.82 9.25
N LYS A 123 -15.00 -10.85 8.52
CA LYS A 123 -14.93 -12.25 8.99
C LYS A 123 -13.73 -12.54 9.90
N ARG A 124 -12.85 -11.56 10.16
CA ARG A 124 -11.60 -11.76 10.90
C ARG A 124 -11.66 -11.10 12.27
N ASP A 125 -11.02 -11.69 13.26
CA ASP A 125 -10.91 -11.12 14.62
C ASP A 125 -10.29 -9.72 14.62
N GLU A 126 -9.36 -9.47 13.70
CA GLU A 126 -8.73 -8.17 13.48
C GLU A 126 -9.76 -7.06 13.24
N TYR A 127 -10.84 -7.36 12.51
CA TYR A 127 -11.93 -6.41 12.28
C TYR A 127 -12.67 -6.07 13.56
N HIS A 128 -13.01 -7.08 14.37
CA HIS A 128 -13.75 -6.89 15.61
C HIS A 128 -12.94 -6.03 16.59
N ARG A 129 -11.64 -6.31 16.74
CA ARG A 129 -10.73 -5.48 17.56
C ARG A 129 -10.63 -4.04 17.07
N GLU A 130 -10.46 -3.82 15.76
CA GLU A 130 -10.41 -2.46 15.21
C GLU A 130 -11.74 -1.72 15.40
N ARG A 131 -12.87 -2.41 15.30
CA ARG A 131 -14.21 -1.84 15.47
C ARG A 131 -14.52 -1.51 16.93
N GLU A 132 -14.13 -2.36 17.86
CA GLU A 132 -14.23 -2.07 19.30
C GLU A 132 -13.40 -0.85 19.67
N ARG A 133 -12.15 -0.79 19.19
CA ARG A 133 -11.29 0.38 19.38
C ARG A 133 -11.93 1.65 18.82
N PHE A 134 -12.54 1.57 17.64
CA PHE A 134 -13.25 2.70 17.04
C PHE A 134 -14.48 3.11 17.86
N LYS A 135 -15.29 2.16 18.33
CA LYS A 135 -16.47 2.40 19.17
C LYS A 135 -16.13 2.99 20.53
N ARG A 136 -14.99 2.61 21.11
CA ARG A 136 -14.47 3.20 22.36
C ARG A 136 -14.20 4.70 22.22
N GLY A 137 -14.15 5.21 20.99
CA GLY A 137 -13.94 6.63 20.70
C GLY A 137 -12.48 7.03 20.93
N TYR A 138 -12.19 8.30 20.66
CA TYR A 138 -10.99 8.91 21.22
C TYR A 138 -11.23 9.04 22.74
N PRO A 139 -10.33 8.51 23.59
CA PRO A 139 -10.48 8.71 25.02
C PRO A 139 -10.37 10.21 25.27
N TYR A 140 -11.51 10.83 25.56
CA TYR A 140 -11.55 12.10 26.26
C TYR A 140 -11.99 11.78 27.68
N GLU A 141 -11.09 11.17 28.43
CA GLU A 141 -10.87 11.38 29.86
C GLU A 141 -9.37 11.56 30.05
#